data_AF-A0A1F9XL30-F1
#
_entry.id   AF-A0A1F9XL30-F1
#
_cell.length_a   1.000
_cell.length_b   1.000
_cell.length_c   1.000
_cell.angle_alpha   90.00
_cell.angle_beta   90.00
_cell.angle_gamma   90.00
#
_symmetry.space_group_name_H-M   'P 1'
#
loop_
_entity.id
_entity.type
_entity.pdbx_description
1 polymer ?
#
loop_
_entity_poly.entity_id
_entity_poly.type
_entity_poly.pdbx_seq_one_letter_code
_entity_poly.pdbx_strand_id
1 'polypeptide(L)'
;MALIIKFFKLLYWIVVNLILPIISFVFRLLVKTAALCKALIAFPFGFVGYHNIPFVRGLFLIFFYELGLLAPFRAALVGLYYLFGKPSTEFWAVFVVNSGAASRDYFIGMFGVFFIFAWIFLDTLWRKKQLAVLKGLPTSKVQALALGAVELKGKAISLDENSKIMEMTTSFFERRQWLRAFYLEDETGKVLVNPEGSQIREGWIKDILLTLTGYNEIVLSRWVDKTFLNVRRTLFSGDRVYLLGNAEVNPDAPSGASGPDRLVVKFSRQASLVDSFKRIFLRKSLPGRDFNNVFFISDSDEARAEGYIRKGISQIRLASAIWFVLSLYLLWSTYQLDRYESWRIKFWPNHYATDPQLSAERIRRFDSYLYKGMPQRDFTYFIRILTSNIMGFPVYRIQYKPEVVTGLIEGMQYKNEYIRDESVRAFVINAALEEPGALDAIPVLNNLLIEGKCPDEIISDIMLSFRNLRQPQTIEYMKKYLRHPDKDVRYNAATAIGEIADDSRHLIPGIYDYVQKEVMPVIFEMLYDKQYDTQALMVLCLYPEMAKPVTPTLINILNTDEYLAVWAANILVQLGPGEAKAAVPFLNRMAQSQDSQMRMYAQQNLDIVKKYQLP
;
A
#
# COMPACT_ATOMS: atom_id res chain seq x y z
N MET A 1 21.83 13.02 -1.37
CA MET A 1 21.10 12.02 -0.53
C MET A 1 19.78 12.57 0.01
N ALA A 2 19.73 13.72 0.69
CA ALA A 2 18.48 14.30 1.22
C ALA A 2 17.38 14.56 0.17
N LEU A 3 17.75 15.05 -1.02
CA LEU A 3 16.83 15.23 -2.16
C LEU A 3 16.22 13.90 -2.65
N ILE A 4 17.00 12.82 -2.63
CA ILE A 4 16.55 11.48 -3.01
C ILE A 4 15.53 10.98 -1.98
N ILE A 5 15.80 11.18 -0.69
CA ILE A 5 14.87 10.80 0.39
C ILE A 5 13.56 11.60 0.29
N LYS A 6 13.62 12.91 0.02
CA LYS A 6 12.43 13.75 -0.19
C LYS A 6 11.61 13.30 -1.40
N PHE A 7 12.29 12.95 -2.50
CA PHE A 7 11.64 12.40 -3.70
C PHE A 7 10.90 11.09 -3.40
N PHE A 8 11.53 10.15 -2.70
CA PHE A 8 10.87 8.89 -2.32
C PHE A 8 9.72 9.08 -1.33
N LYS A 9 9.83 10.02 -0.39
CA LYS A 9 8.71 10.38 0.51
C LYS A 9 7.53 10.97 -0.25
N LEU A 10 7.78 11.85 -1.23
CA LEU A 10 6.73 12.42 -2.08
C LEU A 10 6.08 11.35 -2.97
N LEU A 11 6.89 10.49 -3.60
CA LEU A 11 6.40 9.39 -4.42
C LEU A 11 5.55 8.41 -3.60
N TYR A 12 6.03 8.05 -2.40
CA TYR A 12 5.26 7.25 -1.44
C TYR A 12 3.93 7.92 -1.09
N TRP A 13 3.95 9.23 -0.78
CA TRP A 13 2.75 9.98 -0.46
C TRP A 13 1.74 10.02 -1.62
N ILE A 14 2.19 10.26 -2.86
CA ILE A 14 1.33 10.26 -4.06
C ILE A 14 0.74 8.87 -4.31
N VAL A 15 1.56 7.82 -4.24
CA VAL A 15 1.10 6.44 -4.46
C VAL A 15 0.07 6.03 -3.40
N VAL A 16 0.36 6.31 -2.12
CA VAL A 16 -0.47 5.87 -0.98
C VAL A 16 -1.74 6.70 -0.82
N ASN A 17 -1.67 8.01 -0.99
CA ASN A 17 -2.80 8.89 -0.69
C ASN A 17 -3.62 9.30 -1.92
N LEU A 18 -3.07 9.19 -3.14
CA LEU A 18 -3.79 9.59 -4.36
C LEU A 18 -4.12 8.40 -5.25
N ILE A 19 -3.10 7.62 -5.65
CA ILE A 19 -3.28 6.55 -6.64
C ILE A 19 -4.03 5.36 -6.03
N LEU A 20 -3.62 4.89 -4.85
CA LEU A 20 -4.20 3.72 -4.20
C LEU A 20 -5.70 3.90 -3.84
N PRO A 21 -6.18 5.06 -3.36
CA PRO A 21 -7.61 5.30 -3.15
C PRO A 21 -8.44 5.26 -4.44
N ILE A 22 -7.91 5.78 -5.55
CA ILE A 22 -8.57 5.71 -6.87
C ILE A 22 -8.66 4.26 -7.34
N ILE A 23 -7.56 3.51 -7.25
CA ILE A 23 -7.55 2.07 -7.57
C ILE A 23 -8.53 1.32 -6.66
N SER A 24 -8.57 1.64 -5.36
CA SER A 24 -9.52 1.09 -4.39
C SER A 24 -10.97 1.38 -4.78
N PHE A 25 -11.28 2.60 -5.19
CA PHE A 25 -12.62 2.97 -5.63
C PHE A 25 -13.05 2.16 -6.86
N VAL A 26 -12.17 2.10 -7.88
CA VAL A 26 -12.40 1.29 -9.08
C VAL A 26 -12.54 -0.19 -8.72
N PHE A 27 -11.70 -0.71 -7.84
CA PHE A 27 -11.76 -2.11 -7.39
C PHE A 27 -13.04 -2.42 -6.60
N ARG A 28 -13.46 -1.55 -5.68
CA ARG A 28 -14.73 -1.70 -4.96
C ARG A 28 -15.91 -1.63 -5.91
N LEU A 29 -15.85 -0.77 -6.92
CA LEU A 29 -16.85 -0.69 -7.97
C LEU A 29 -16.92 -2.01 -8.75
N LEU A 30 -15.77 -2.53 -9.19
CA LEU A 30 -15.64 -3.81 -9.90
C LEU A 30 -16.10 -5.02 -9.07
N VAL A 31 -15.77 -5.07 -7.78
CA VAL A 31 -16.21 -6.14 -6.88
C VAL A 31 -17.71 -6.05 -6.61
N LYS A 32 -18.26 -4.83 -6.46
CA LYS A 32 -19.72 -4.63 -6.32
C LYS A 32 -20.46 -4.99 -7.60
N THR A 33 -19.95 -4.64 -8.79
CA THR A 33 -20.52 -5.11 -10.05
C THR A 33 -20.36 -6.61 -10.22
N ALA A 34 -19.24 -7.22 -9.82
CA ALA A 34 -19.07 -8.67 -9.84
C ALA A 34 -20.00 -9.39 -8.86
N ALA A 35 -20.28 -8.81 -7.69
CA ALA A 35 -21.24 -9.31 -6.71
C ALA A 35 -22.69 -9.14 -7.20
N LEU A 36 -23.00 -8.01 -7.83
CA LEU A 36 -24.28 -7.78 -8.53
C LEU A 36 -24.45 -8.78 -9.66
N CYS A 37 -23.40 -9.01 -10.46
CA CYS A 37 -23.37 -10.07 -11.47
C CYS A 37 -23.57 -11.44 -10.82
N LYS A 38 -22.91 -11.77 -9.70
CA LYS A 38 -23.15 -13.03 -8.96
C LYS A 38 -24.60 -13.16 -8.48
N ALA A 39 -25.22 -12.09 -7.99
CA ALA A 39 -26.62 -12.09 -7.58
C ALA A 39 -27.55 -12.28 -8.79
N LEU A 40 -27.28 -11.59 -9.90
CA LEU A 40 -27.98 -11.74 -11.18
C LEU A 40 -27.70 -13.09 -11.86
N ILE A 41 -26.61 -13.77 -11.51
CA ILE A 41 -26.21 -15.12 -11.95
C ILE A 41 -26.85 -16.20 -11.06
N ALA A 42 -27.02 -15.98 -9.76
CA ALA A 42 -27.70 -16.92 -8.86
C ALA A 42 -29.21 -16.95 -9.10
N PHE A 43 -29.79 -15.81 -9.51
CA PHE A 43 -31.21 -15.64 -9.75
C PHE A 43 -31.82 -16.55 -10.85
N PRO A 44 -31.13 -16.90 -11.97
CA PRO A 44 -31.67 -17.78 -13.01
C PRO A 44 -31.35 -19.26 -12.79
N PHE A 45 -30.40 -19.62 -11.91
CA PHE A 45 -30.07 -21.03 -11.64
C PHE A 45 -31.24 -21.80 -11.01
N GLY A 46 -32.22 -21.10 -10.42
CA GLY A 46 -33.46 -21.72 -9.95
C GLY A 46 -34.53 -21.92 -11.03
N PHE A 47 -34.42 -21.31 -12.22
CA PHE A 47 -35.56 -21.21 -13.14
C PHE A 47 -35.30 -21.44 -14.64
N VAL A 48 -34.05 -21.46 -15.14
CA VAL A 48 -33.82 -21.54 -16.59
C VAL A 48 -33.08 -22.82 -17.00
N GLY A 49 -33.75 -23.65 -17.80
CA GLY A 49 -33.23 -24.92 -18.31
C GLY A 49 -31.92 -24.82 -19.11
N TYR A 50 -31.26 -25.97 -19.24
CA TYR A 50 -29.91 -26.28 -19.74
C TYR A 50 -29.42 -25.64 -21.07
N HIS A 51 -30.18 -24.76 -21.73
CA HIS A 51 -29.84 -24.22 -23.06
C HIS A 51 -28.90 -23.00 -23.07
N ASN A 52 -28.54 -22.41 -21.92
CA ASN A 52 -27.66 -21.21 -21.84
C ASN A 52 -26.19 -21.50 -21.44
N ILE A 53 -25.67 -22.69 -21.77
CA ILE A 53 -24.27 -23.10 -21.49
C ILE A 53 -23.20 -22.11 -22.01
N PRO A 54 -23.32 -21.48 -23.20
CA PRO A 54 -22.29 -20.56 -23.71
C PRO A 54 -22.14 -19.29 -22.88
N PHE A 55 -23.24 -18.75 -22.35
CA PHE A 55 -23.24 -17.52 -21.55
C PHE A 55 -22.59 -17.74 -20.19
N VAL A 56 -22.96 -18.83 -19.51
CA VAL A 56 -22.37 -19.23 -18.21
C VAL A 56 -20.87 -19.49 -18.35
N ARG A 57 -20.44 -20.13 -19.45
CA ARG A 57 -19.01 -20.32 -19.76
C ARG A 57 -18.28 -18.99 -19.96
N GLY A 58 -18.88 -18.04 -20.67
CA GLY A 58 -18.30 -16.71 -20.88
C GLY A 58 -18.08 -15.96 -19.56
N LEU A 59 -19.06 -15.97 -18.67
CA LEU A 59 -18.96 -15.33 -17.35
C LEU A 59 -17.93 -16.01 -16.45
N PHE A 60 -17.85 -17.34 -16.47
CA PHE A 60 -16.84 -18.07 -15.71
C PHE A 60 -15.43 -17.72 -16.18
N LEU A 61 -15.21 -17.59 -17.49
CA LEU A 61 -13.92 -17.19 -18.06
C LEU A 61 -13.56 -15.75 -17.68
N ILE A 62 -14.52 -14.82 -17.68
CA ILE A 62 -14.30 -13.44 -17.21
C ILE A 62 -13.89 -13.45 -15.73
N PHE A 63 -14.60 -14.18 -14.88
CA PHE A 63 -14.28 -14.26 -13.45
C PHE A 63 -12.90 -14.87 -13.18
N PHE A 64 -12.59 -15.96 -13.89
CA PHE A 64 -11.29 -16.62 -13.84
C PHE A 64 -10.15 -15.69 -14.28
N TYR A 65 -10.39 -14.91 -15.34
CA TYR A 65 -9.46 -13.92 -15.87
C TYR A 65 -9.19 -12.80 -14.87
N GLU A 66 -10.24 -12.17 -14.35
CA GLU A 66 -10.12 -11.09 -13.37
C GLU A 66 -9.35 -11.54 -12.11
N LEU A 67 -9.68 -12.70 -11.55
CA LEU A 67 -8.96 -13.23 -10.40
C LEU A 67 -7.52 -13.61 -10.71
N GLY A 68 -7.26 -14.20 -11.89
CA GLY A 68 -5.92 -14.54 -12.34
C GLY A 68 -5.03 -13.31 -12.48
N LEU A 69 -5.55 -12.23 -13.10
CA LEU A 69 -4.91 -10.92 -13.28
C LEU A 69 -4.56 -10.24 -11.95
N LEU A 70 -5.39 -10.42 -10.92
CA LEU A 70 -5.19 -9.78 -9.62
C LEU A 70 -4.06 -10.38 -8.78
N ALA A 71 -3.66 -11.64 -9.04
CA ALA A 71 -2.67 -12.35 -8.24
C ALA A 71 -1.33 -11.61 -8.05
N PRO A 72 -0.64 -11.14 -9.10
CA PRO A 72 0.64 -10.45 -8.95
C PRO A 72 0.51 -9.11 -8.21
N PHE A 73 -0.55 -8.35 -8.47
CA PHE A 73 -0.83 -7.09 -7.77
C PHE A 73 -1.08 -7.34 -6.28
N ARG A 74 -1.87 -8.37 -5.97
CA ARG A 74 -2.16 -8.75 -4.60
C ARG A 74 -0.90 -9.22 -3.87
N ALA A 75 -0.08 -10.05 -4.51
CA ALA A 75 1.20 -10.52 -3.98
C ALA A 75 2.15 -9.36 -3.69
N ALA A 76 2.23 -8.38 -4.60
CA ALA A 76 3.05 -7.18 -4.41
C ALA A 76 2.56 -6.33 -3.21
N LEU A 77 1.24 -6.12 -3.07
CA LEU A 77 0.67 -5.40 -1.93
C LEU A 77 0.96 -6.09 -0.60
N VAL A 78 0.81 -7.42 -0.55
CA VAL A 78 1.15 -8.23 0.63
C VAL A 78 2.65 -8.15 0.94
N GLY A 79 3.51 -8.24 -0.08
CA GLY A 79 4.95 -8.10 0.07
C GLY A 79 5.37 -6.74 0.60
N LEU A 80 4.77 -5.66 0.09
CA LEU A 80 5.00 -4.30 0.59
C LEU A 80 4.55 -4.15 2.06
N TYR A 81 3.42 -4.74 2.42
CA TYR A 81 2.96 -4.76 3.82
C TYR A 81 3.96 -5.46 4.75
N TYR A 82 4.56 -6.58 4.34
CA TYR A 82 5.60 -7.23 5.13
C TYR A 82 6.91 -6.45 5.18
N LEU A 83 7.30 -5.78 4.09
CA LEU A 83 8.55 -5.01 4.01
C LEU A 83 8.53 -3.73 4.85
N PHE A 84 7.42 -3.00 4.85
CA PHE A 84 7.31 -1.71 5.52
C PHE A 84 6.67 -1.78 6.91
N GLY A 85 6.30 -2.97 7.38
CA GLY A 85 5.52 -3.16 8.60
C GLY A 85 4.08 -2.66 8.44
N LYS A 86 3.28 -2.76 9.52
CA LYS A 86 1.90 -2.26 9.52
C LYS A 86 1.90 -0.76 9.19
N PRO A 87 1.39 -0.33 8.04
CA PRO A 87 1.24 1.08 7.76
C PRO A 87 0.22 1.65 8.76
N SER A 88 0.49 2.82 9.32
CA SER A 88 -0.33 3.45 10.37
C SER A 88 -1.76 3.82 9.93
N THR A 89 -2.11 3.62 8.66
CA THR A 89 -3.41 4.03 8.11
C THR A 89 -4.38 2.86 8.01
N GLU A 90 -5.62 3.07 8.49
CA GLU A 90 -6.75 2.14 8.40
C GLU A 90 -7.00 1.59 6.98
N PHE A 91 -6.57 2.34 5.96
CA PHE A 91 -6.64 1.96 4.55
C PHE A 91 -6.04 0.56 4.29
N TRP A 92 -4.85 0.28 4.81
CA TRP A 92 -4.17 -1.00 4.56
C TRP A 92 -4.83 -2.17 5.28
N ALA A 93 -5.44 -1.91 6.45
CA ALA A 93 -6.16 -2.94 7.21
C ALA A 93 -7.37 -3.48 6.42
N VAL A 94 -8.09 -2.62 5.69
CA VAL A 94 -9.23 -3.03 4.84
C VAL A 94 -8.81 -3.97 3.72
N PHE A 95 -7.62 -3.74 3.13
CA PHE A 95 -7.12 -4.56 2.04
C PHE A 95 -6.43 -5.82 2.53
N VAL A 96 -5.55 -5.75 3.52
CA VAL A 96 -4.65 -6.86 3.88
C VAL A 96 -5.19 -7.69 5.05
N VAL A 97 -5.85 -7.07 6.03
CA VAL A 97 -6.10 -7.67 7.35
C VAL A 97 -7.56 -8.11 7.57
N ASN A 98 -8.47 -7.80 6.65
CA ASN A 98 -9.87 -8.19 6.81
C ASN A 98 -10.01 -9.73 6.85
N SER A 99 -10.68 -10.30 7.87
CA SER A 99 -10.68 -11.73 8.26
C SER A 99 -11.19 -12.74 7.21
N GLY A 100 -11.64 -12.28 6.06
CA GLY A 100 -11.87 -13.11 4.86
C GLY A 100 -10.75 -13.02 3.81
N ALA A 101 -9.62 -12.40 4.12
CA ALA A 101 -8.52 -12.17 3.18
C ALA A 101 -7.77 -13.45 2.87
N ALA A 102 -7.52 -14.33 3.86
CA ALA A 102 -6.73 -15.55 3.64
C ALA A 102 -7.35 -16.48 2.59
N SER A 103 -8.66 -16.75 2.68
CA SER A 103 -9.36 -17.58 1.68
C SER A 103 -9.41 -16.90 0.31
N ARG A 104 -9.68 -15.59 0.26
CA ARG A 104 -9.67 -14.82 -0.99
C ARG A 104 -8.30 -14.83 -1.66
N ASP A 105 -7.25 -14.59 -0.89
CA ASP A 105 -5.87 -14.57 -1.37
C ASP A 105 -5.42 -15.96 -1.82
N TYR A 106 -5.89 -17.02 -1.13
CA TYR A 106 -5.68 -18.39 -1.56
C TYR A 106 -6.34 -18.66 -2.91
N PHE A 107 -7.61 -18.27 -3.09
CA PHE A 107 -8.30 -18.39 -4.37
C PHE A 107 -7.62 -17.58 -5.46
N ILE A 108 -7.30 -16.30 -5.21
CA ILE A 108 -6.59 -15.43 -6.15
C ILE A 108 -5.27 -16.06 -6.57
N GLY A 109 -4.49 -16.59 -5.63
CA GLY A 109 -3.20 -17.24 -5.91
C GLY A 109 -3.38 -18.49 -6.77
N MET A 110 -4.37 -19.33 -6.45
CA MET A 110 -4.69 -20.53 -7.22
C MET A 110 -5.12 -20.18 -8.65
N PHE A 111 -6.06 -19.24 -8.83
CA PHE A 111 -6.49 -18.78 -10.15
C PHE A 111 -5.34 -18.13 -10.91
N GLY A 112 -4.46 -17.39 -10.24
CA GLY A 112 -3.23 -16.84 -10.83
C GLY A 112 -2.31 -17.92 -11.39
N VAL A 113 -2.14 -19.05 -10.69
CA VAL A 113 -1.36 -20.21 -11.17
C VAL A 113 -2.02 -20.84 -12.40
N PHE A 114 -3.32 -21.15 -12.34
CA PHE A 114 -3.97 -21.79 -13.49
C PHE A 114 -4.03 -20.86 -14.72
N PHE A 115 -4.31 -19.57 -14.50
CA PHE A 115 -4.33 -18.57 -15.55
C PHE A 115 -3.00 -18.49 -16.28
N ILE A 116 -1.88 -18.45 -15.53
CA ILE A 116 -0.57 -18.35 -16.17
C ILE A 116 -0.22 -19.61 -16.97
N PHE A 117 -0.55 -20.80 -16.47
CA PHE A 117 -0.35 -22.03 -17.24
C PHE A 117 -1.17 -22.06 -18.53
N ALA A 118 -2.46 -21.72 -18.46
CA ALA A 118 -3.32 -21.65 -19.63
C ALA A 118 -2.80 -20.63 -20.64
N TRP A 119 -2.39 -19.46 -20.18
CA TRP A 119 -1.86 -18.38 -21.02
C TRP A 119 -0.55 -18.77 -21.71
N ILE A 120 0.46 -19.25 -20.97
CA ILE A 120 1.73 -19.73 -21.54
C ILE A 120 1.47 -20.79 -22.59
N PHE A 121 0.59 -21.74 -22.29
CA PHE A 121 0.30 -22.85 -23.18
C PHE A 121 -0.32 -22.36 -24.49
N LEU A 122 -1.37 -21.53 -24.41
CA LEU A 122 -2.06 -21.00 -25.58
C LEU A 122 -1.14 -20.11 -26.44
N ASP A 123 -0.41 -19.17 -25.83
CA ASP A 123 0.51 -18.30 -26.57
C ASP A 123 1.69 -19.09 -27.17
N THR A 124 2.26 -20.04 -26.43
CA THR A 124 3.35 -20.89 -26.94
C THR A 124 2.89 -21.72 -28.13
N LEU A 125 1.69 -22.32 -28.08
CA LEU A 125 1.12 -23.06 -29.20
C LEU A 125 0.93 -22.15 -30.41
N TRP A 126 0.40 -20.95 -30.19
CA TRP A 126 0.16 -19.99 -31.26
C TRP A 126 1.46 -19.50 -31.91
N ARG A 127 2.49 -19.12 -31.13
CA ARG A 127 3.79 -18.70 -31.67
C ARG A 127 4.54 -19.85 -32.34
N LYS A 128 4.42 -21.07 -31.82
CA LYS A 128 4.94 -22.26 -32.52
C LYS A 128 4.24 -22.47 -33.86
N LYS A 129 2.93 -22.23 -33.94
CA LYS A 129 2.19 -22.27 -35.21
C LYS A 129 2.69 -21.20 -36.18
N GLN A 130 2.87 -19.96 -35.75
CA GLN A 130 3.47 -18.91 -36.58
C GLN A 130 4.86 -19.30 -37.09
N LEU A 131 5.70 -19.83 -36.21
CA LEU A 131 7.05 -20.27 -36.56
C LEU A 131 7.04 -21.45 -37.54
N ALA A 132 6.10 -22.38 -37.40
CA ALA A 132 5.93 -23.49 -38.34
C ALA A 132 5.44 -23.01 -39.71
N VAL A 133 4.57 -22.00 -39.73
CA VAL A 133 4.11 -21.33 -40.96
C VAL A 133 5.27 -20.62 -41.65
N LEU A 134 6.04 -19.82 -40.90
CA LEU A 134 7.24 -19.13 -41.39
C LEU A 134 8.24 -20.10 -42.03
N LYS A 135 8.42 -21.30 -41.45
CA LYS A 135 9.36 -22.30 -41.96
C LYS A 135 8.82 -23.16 -43.10
N GLY A 136 7.51 -23.20 -43.27
CA GLY A 136 6.82 -24.12 -44.18
C GLY A 136 6.27 -23.46 -45.44
N LEU A 137 6.13 -22.14 -45.44
CA LEU A 137 5.72 -21.40 -46.63
C LEU A 137 6.95 -21.15 -47.51
N PRO A 138 6.89 -21.48 -48.81
CA PRO A 138 7.87 -20.94 -49.73
C PRO A 138 7.64 -19.44 -49.86
N THR A 139 8.73 -18.65 -49.87
CA THR A 139 8.67 -17.23 -50.23
C THR A 139 8.08 -17.10 -51.63
N SER A 140 6.85 -16.58 -51.72
CA SER A 140 6.15 -16.42 -52.99
C SER A 140 6.58 -15.12 -53.65
N LYS A 141 6.81 -15.18 -54.96
CA LYS A 141 6.87 -13.98 -55.81
C LYS A 141 5.46 -13.46 -56.00
N VAL A 142 5.29 -12.14 -56.04
CA VAL A 142 3.98 -11.50 -56.21
C VAL A 142 3.23 -12.03 -57.41
N GLN A 143 3.90 -12.25 -58.54
CA GLN A 143 3.27 -12.79 -59.76
C GLN A 143 2.73 -14.22 -59.62
N ALA A 144 3.28 -15.01 -58.70
CA ALA A 144 2.91 -16.40 -58.46
C ALA A 144 1.94 -16.57 -57.28
N LEU A 145 1.33 -15.48 -56.80
CA LEU A 145 0.43 -15.50 -55.66
C LEU A 145 -0.80 -16.40 -55.93
N ALA A 146 -1.07 -17.32 -55.01
CA ALA A 146 -2.25 -18.18 -55.01
C ALA A 146 -3.15 -17.87 -53.81
N LEU A 147 -4.43 -18.23 -53.90
CA LEU A 147 -5.38 -18.09 -52.78
C LEU A 147 -4.91 -18.92 -51.58
N GLY A 148 -4.87 -18.29 -50.40
CA GLY A 148 -4.43 -18.93 -49.15
C GLY A 148 -3.29 -18.20 -48.46
N ALA A 149 -2.62 -18.90 -47.53
CA ALA A 149 -1.52 -18.33 -46.76
C ALA A 149 -0.32 -18.04 -47.68
N VAL A 150 0.21 -16.83 -47.58
CA VAL A 150 1.32 -16.35 -48.41
C VAL A 150 2.39 -15.69 -47.57
N GLU A 151 3.63 -15.84 -48.01
CA GLU A 151 4.81 -15.16 -47.50
C GLU A 151 5.37 -14.29 -48.63
N LEU A 152 5.49 -13.00 -48.37
CA LEU A 152 5.91 -12.00 -49.34
C LEU A 152 7.00 -11.10 -48.78
N LYS A 153 7.90 -10.66 -49.66
CA LYS A 153 8.95 -9.70 -49.36
C LYS A 153 9.01 -8.67 -50.47
N GLY A 154 8.94 -7.40 -50.13
CA GLY A 154 8.93 -6.33 -51.12
C GLY A 154 9.15 -4.95 -50.53
N LYS A 155 8.95 -3.92 -51.34
CA LYS A 155 8.86 -2.53 -50.91
C LYS A 155 7.38 -2.17 -50.71
N ALA A 156 7.07 -1.52 -49.61
CA ALA A 156 5.75 -0.95 -49.40
C ALA A 156 5.61 0.30 -50.27
N ILE A 157 4.57 0.39 -51.08
CA ILE A 157 4.27 1.52 -51.96
C ILE A 157 2.92 2.08 -51.57
N SER A 158 2.92 3.35 -51.18
CA SER A 158 1.70 4.06 -50.82
C SER A 158 0.75 4.17 -52.01
N LEU A 159 -0.56 4.15 -51.74
CA LEU A 159 -1.59 4.46 -52.75
C LEU A 159 -1.57 5.94 -53.16
N ASP A 160 -1.09 6.83 -52.28
CA ASP A 160 -0.92 8.26 -52.57
C ASP A 160 0.58 8.62 -52.63
N GLU A 161 0.97 9.48 -53.58
CA GLU A 161 2.37 9.74 -53.98
C GLU A 161 3.34 10.19 -52.87
N ASN A 162 2.89 10.63 -51.69
CA ASN A 162 3.76 11.07 -50.59
C ASN A 162 3.21 10.77 -49.18
N SER A 163 2.32 9.78 -49.04
CA SER A 163 1.70 9.52 -47.74
C SER A 163 2.43 8.44 -46.93
N LYS A 164 2.39 8.60 -45.61
CA LYS A 164 2.74 7.54 -44.66
C LYS A 164 1.78 6.38 -44.89
N ILE A 165 2.29 5.16 -44.89
CA ILE A 165 1.47 3.96 -45.09
C ILE A 165 0.83 3.56 -43.76
N MET A 166 1.61 3.59 -42.69
CA MET A 166 1.13 3.35 -41.33
C MET A 166 1.74 4.37 -40.39
N GLU A 167 0.93 4.79 -39.43
CA GLU A 167 1.40 5.56 -38.28
C GLU A 167 0.70 5.04 -37.03
N MET A 168 1.48 4.74 -36.01
CA MET A 168 0.97 4.50 -34.67
C MET A 168 1.62 5.46 -33.72
N THR A 169 0.79 6.19 -32.99
CA THR A 169 1.22 6.95 -31.83
C THR A 169 0.60 6.30 -30.61
N THR A 170 1.46 5.72 -29.78
CA THR A 170 1.09 5.20 -28.48
C THR A 170 1.53 6.21 -27.44
N SER A 171 0.57 6.88 -26.80
CA SER A 171 0.82 7.65 -25.58
C SER A 171 0.39 6.84 -24.36
N PHE A 172 0.67 7.35 -23.16
CA PHE A 172 0.18 6.77 -21.92
C PHE A 172 -1.36 6.74 -21.84
N PHE A 173 -2.05 7.73 -22.44
CA PHE A 173 -3.49 7.92 -22.30
C PHE A 173 -4.31 7.62 -23.56
N GLU A 174 -3.73 7.80 -24.75
CA GLU A 174 -4.43 7.71 -26.03
C GLU A 174 -3.66 6.86 -27.02
N ARG A 175 -4.41 6.03 -27.76
CA ARG A 175 -3.92 5.23 -28.88
C ARG A 175 -4.51 5.77 -30.16
N ARG A 176 -3.66 6.29 -31.04
CA ARG A 176 -4.04 6.59 -32.42
C ARG A 176 -3.28 5.66 -33.34
N GLN A 177 -4.02 4.79 -34.01
CA GLN A 177 -3.49 3.91 -35.03
C GLN A 177 -4.13 4.29 -36.36
N TRP A 178 -3.28 4.53 -37.36
CA TRP A 178 -3.67 4.85 -38.70
C TRP A 178 -3.06 3.82 -39.65
N LEU A 179 -3.93 3.01 -40.23
CA LEU A 179 -3.58 1.95 -41.16
C LEU A 179 -4.21 2.25 -42.51
N ARG A 180 -3.40 2.32 -43.56
CA ARG A 180 -3.88 2.41 -44.93
C ARG A 180 -3.48 1.17 -45.71
N ALA A 181 -4.32 0.82 -46.68
CA ALA A 181 -3.93 -0.16 -47.70
C ALA A 181 -2.76 0.39 -48.51
N PHE A 182 -1.90 -0.51 -48.99
CA PHE A 182 -0.71 -0.17 -49.75
C PHE A 182 -0.37 -1.30 -50.71
N TYR A 183 0.42 -1.01 -51.74
CA TYR A 183 0.96 -2.05 -52.60
C TYR A 183 2.25 -2.61 -51.99
N LEU A 184 2.43 -3.92 -51.99
CA LEU A 184 3.73 -4.52 -51.77
C LEU A 184 4.29 -4.90 -53.14
N GLU A 185 5.42 -4.28 -53.51
CA GLU A 185 6.08 -4.46 -54.79
C GLU A 185 7.39 -5.25 -54.64
N ASP A 186 7.54 -6.31 -55.42
CA ASP A 186 8.79 -7.05 -55.58
C ASP A 186 9.28 -6.99 -57.04
N GLU A 187 10.33 -7.73 -57.41
CA GLU A 187 10.82 -7.74 -58.79
C GLU A 187 9.85 -8.33 -59.83
N THR A 188 8.74 -8.95 -59.40
CA THR A 188 7.77 -9.62 -60.28
C THR A 188 6.45 -8.89 -60.43
N GLY A 189 6.16 -7.92 -59.56
CA GLY A 189 4.96 -7.10 -59.66
C GLY A 189 4.57 -6.51 -58.31
N LYS A 190 3.31 -6.07 -58.22
CA LYS A 190 2.73 -5.50 -57.01
C LYS A 190 1.42 -6.17 -56.63
N VAL A 191 1.16 -6.27 -55.33
CA VAL A 191 -0.11 -6.79 -54.79
C VAL A 191 -0.65 -5.84 -53.74
N LEU A 192 -1.98 -5.67 -53.72
CA LEU A 192 -2.64 -4.86 -52.71
C LEU A 192 -2.59 -5.57 -51.34
N VAL A 193 -2.10 -4.86 -50.34
CA VAL A 193 -2.10 -5.29 -48.93
C VAL A 193 -3.09 -4.42 -48.18
N ASN A 194 -4.09 -5.06 -47.57
CA ASN A 194 -5.04 -4.38 -46.69
C ASN A 194 -4.77 -4.77 -45.23
N PRO A 195 -4.09 -3.91 -44.44
CA PRO A 195 -3.82 -4.17 -43.03
C PRO A 195 -5.00 -3.82 -42.11
N GLU A 196 -6.10 -3.26 -42.61
CA GLU A 196 -7.24 -2.84 -41.79
C GLU A 196 -7.72 -3.99 -40.89
N GLY A 197 -8.03 -3.70 -39.63
CA GLY A 197 -8.34 -4.73 -38.61
C GLY A 197 -7.12 -5.38 -37.96
N SER A 198 -5.90 -5.04 -38.37
CA SER A 198 -4.66 -5.48 -37.70
C SER A 198 -4.23 -4.53 -36.57
N GLN A 199 -3.48 -5.03 -35.60
CA GLN A 199 -3.01 -4.23 -34.47
C GLN A 199 -1.48 -4.21 -34.40
N ILE A 200 -0.90 -3.03 -34.24
CA ILE A 200 0.55 -2.89 -34.02
C ILE A 200 0.87 -3.23 -32.56
N ARG A 201 1.93 -4.02 -32.34
CA ARG A 201 2.32 -4.52 -31.02
C ARG A 201 2.93 -3.42 -30.14
N GLU A 202 2.37 -3.20 -28.95
CA GLU A 202 2.79 -2.11 -28.05
C GLU A 202 3.75 -2.54 -26.94
N GLY A 203 4.05 -3.85 -26.84
CA GLY A 203 4.99 -4.39 -25.88
C GLY A 203 4.32 -5.24 -24.80
N TRP A 204 5.14 -6.00 -24.08
CA TRP A 204 4.70 -7.18 -23.33
C TRP A 204 3.61 -6.92 -22.27
N ILE A 205 3.58 -5.76 -21.60
CA ILE A 205 2.57 -5.47 -20.57
C ILE A 205 1.19 -5.27 -21.18
N LYS A 206 1.10 -4.55 -22.31
CA LYS A 206 -0.19 -4.36 -23.01
C LYS A 206 -0.59 -5.62 -23.77
N ASP A 207 0.39 -6.42 -24.23
CA ASP A 207 0.13 -7.72 -24.84
C ASP A 207 -0.58 -8.67 -23.86
N ILE A 208 -0.29 -8.62 -22.55
CA ILE A 208 -0.97 -9.43 -21.52
C ILE A 208 -2.49 -9.22 -21.56
N LEU A 209 -2.94 -7.95 -21.61
CA LEU A 209 -4.37 -7.61 -21.63
C LEU A 209 -5.05 -7.93 -22.97
N LEU A 210 -4.27 -8.01 -24.05
CA LEU A 210 -4.75 -8.19 -25.42
C LEU A 210 -4.65 -9.65 -25.91
N THR A 211 -3.90 -10.54 -25.25
CA THR A 211 -3.71 -11.93 -25.73
C THR A 211 -4.99 -12.76 -25.88
N LEU A 212 -6.13 -12.34 -25.33
CA LEU A 212 -7.42 -13.04 -25.43
C LEU A 212 -8.33 -12.58 -26.57
N THR A 213 -7.89 -11.70 -27.47
CA THR A 213 -8.78 -11.23 -28.55
C THR A 213 -8.28 -11.59 -29.94
N GLY A 214 -7.19 -12.36 -30.03
CA GLY A 214 -6.62 -12.90 -31.27
C GLY A 214 -6.09 -11.79 -32.17
N TYR A 215 -4.76 -11.64 -32.27
CA TYR A 215 -4.20 -10.47 -32.93
C TYR A 215 -3.19 -10.76 -34.05
N ASN A 216 -3.51 -10.12 -35.18
CA ASN A 216 -2.69 -9.79 -36.34
C ASN A 216 -1.57 -8.83 -35.91
N GLU A 217 -0.31 -9.25 -35.98
CA GLU A 217 0.84 -8.56 -35.38
C GLU A 217 1.58 -7.70 -36.41
N ILE A 218 1.75 -6.41 -36.15
CA ILE A 218 2.62 -5.53 -36.95
C ILE A 218 3.80 -5.10 -36.08
N VAL A 219 5.03 -5.35 -36.56
CA VAL A 219 6.30 -5.06 -35.89
C VAL A 219 7.12 -4.08 -36.74
N LEU A 220 7.00 -2.79 -36.41
CA LEU A 220 7.80 -1.72 -37.03
C LEU A 220 8.97 -1.37 -36.10
N SER A 221 10.19 -1.45 -36.63
CA SER A 221 11.43 -1.33 -35.87
C SER A 221 12.39 -0.25 -36.38
N ARG A 222 12.26 0.17 -37.64
CA ARG A 222 13.14 1.11 -38.34
C ARG A 222 12.85 2.56 -37.94
N TRP A 223 11.61 2.99 -38.10
CA TRP A 223 11.21 4.37 -37.83
C TRP A 223 10.45 4.44 -36.51
N VAL A 224 11.20 4.47 -35.41
CA VAL A 224 10.66 4.55 -34.06
C VAL A 224 11.15 5.82 -33.39
N ASP A 225 10.26 6.80 -33.26
CA ASP A 225 10.51 8.00 -32.49
C ASP A 225 10.00 7.79 -31.06
N LYS A 226 10.91 7.90 -30.08
CA LYS A 226 10.63 7.64 -28.66
C LYS A 226 10.84 8.91 -27.86
N THR A 227 9.75 9.38 -27.27
CA THR A 227 9.80 10.33 -26.15
C THR A 227 9.54 9.56 -24.85
N PHE A 228 9.73 10.23 -23.70
CA PHE A 228 9.49 9.61 -22.39
C PHE A 228 8.07 9.04 -22.23
N LEU A 229 7.06 9.67 -22.86
CA LEU A 229 5.65 9.29 -22.71
C LEU A 229 5.02 8.72 -23.98
N ASN A 230 5.63 8.94 -25.14
CA ASN A 230 5.05 8.56 -26.43
C ASN A 230 6.03 7.75 -27.27
N VAL A 231 5.54 6.69 -27.88
CA VAL A 231 6.25 5.91 -28.90
C VAL A 231 5.49 6.07 -30.20
N ARG A 232 6.13 6.68 -31.19
CA ARG A 232 5.61 6.82 -32.55
C ARG A 232 6.33 5.85 -33.48
N ARG A 233 5.57 5.05 -34.22
CA ARG A 233 6.08 4.10 -35.22
C ARG A 233 5.46 4.41 -36.57
N THR A 234 6.29 4.50 -37.60
CA THR A 234 5.83 4.84 -38.96
C THR A 234 6.35 3.85 -39.98
N LEU A 235 5.56 3.60 -41.03
CA LEU A 235 5.98 2.89 -42.24
C LEU A 235 5.79 3.84 -43.42
N PHE A 236 6.85 4.04 -44.20
CA PHE A 236 6.84 4.93 -45.36
C PHE A 236 6.84 4.16 -46.68
N SER A 237 6.43 4.84 -47.76
CA SER A 237 6.63 4.33 -49.10
C SER A 237 8.13 4.12 -49.38
N GLY A 238 8.48 3.00 -50.01
CA GLY A 238 9.84 2.54 -50.27
C GLY A 238 10.47 1.68 -49.17
N ASP A 239 9.88 1.60 -47.97
CA ASP A 239 10.40 0.73 -46.92
C ASP A 239 10.29 -0.75 -47.31
N ARG A 240 11.32 -1.53 -46.97
CA ARG A 240 11.28 -2.98 -47.16
C ARG A 240 10.37 -3.61 -46.12
N VAL A 241 9.46 -4.45 -46.58
CA VAL A 241 8.48 -5.15 -45.75
C VAL A 241 8.56 -6.64 -46.00
N TYR A 242 8.50 -7.38 -44.92
CA TYR A 242 8.25 -8.81 -44.86
C TYR A 242 6.83 -9.04 -44.34
N LEU A 243 6.02 -9.77 -45.12
CA LEU A 243 4.59 -9.92 -44.91
C LEU A 243 4.21 -11.40 -44.91
N LEU A 244 3.53 -11.83 -43.85
CA LEU A 244 2.74 -13.06 -43.82
C LEU A 244 1.27 -12.67 -43.79
N GLY A 245 0.46 -13.26 -44.65
CA GLY A 245 -0.97 -12.97 -44.70
C GLY A 245 -1.75 -14.02 -45.45
N ASN A 246 -3.03 -13.75 -45.69
CA ASN A 246 -3.89 -14.57 -46.52
C ASN A 246 -4.23 -13.82 -47.80
N ALA A 247 -3.85 -14.38 -48.96
CA ALA A 247 -4.26 -13.89 -50.26
C ALA A 247 -5.71 -14.32 -50.52
N GLU A 248 -6.57 -13.34 -50.71
CA GLU A 248 -8.00 -13.51 -50.99
C GLU A 248 -8.37 -12.76 -52.26
N VAL A 249 -9.52 -13.08 -52.86
CA VAL A 249 -10.04 -12.32 -53.99
C VAL A 249 -10.38 -10.90 -53.53
N ASN A 250 -9.83 -9.90 -54.23
CA ASN A 250 -10.15 -8.51 -54.00
C ASN A 250 -11.56 -8.22 -54.55
N PRO A 251 -12.54 -7.87 -53.70
CA PRO A 251 -13.91 -7.57 -54.16
C PRO A 251 -13.96 -6.34 -55.07
N ASP A 252 -12.99 -5.43 -54.94
CA ASP A 252 -12.92 -4.18 -55.70
C ASP A 252 -12.09 -4.33 -57.00
N ALA A 253 -11.60 -5.54 -57.31
CA ALA A 253 -10.85 -5.76 -58.53
C ALA A 253 -11.76 -5.65 -59.78
N PRO A 254 -11.31 -4.99 -60.86
CA PRO A 254 -12.02 -4.97 -62.13
C PRO A 254 -12.36 -6.38 -62.63
N SER A 255 -13.50 -6.54 -63.32
CA SER A 255 -13.97 -7.84 -63.81
C SER A 255 -13.00 -8.55 -64.77
N GLY A 256 -12.07 -7.81 -65.38
CA GLY A 256 -10.98 -8.33 -66.23
C GLY A 256 -9.64 -8.52 -65.53
N ALA A 257 -9.51 -8.22 -64.24
CA ALA A 257 -8.25 -8.36 -63.51
C ALA A 257 -7.85 -9.83 -63.44
N SER A 258 -6.58 -10.12 -63.77
CA SER A 258 -6.01 -11.45 -63.72
C SER A 258 -4.74 -11.45 -62.87
N GLY A 259 -4.38 -12.62 -62.32
CA GLY A 259 -3.19 -12.75 -61.49
C GLY A 259 -3.24 -11.90 -60.20
N PRO A 260 -2.14 -11.21 -59.83
CA PRO A 260 -2.02 -10.48 -58.56
C PRO A 260 -3.01 -9.32 -58.42
N ASP A 261 -3.40 -8.68 -59.53
CA ASP A 261 -4.33 -7.55 -59.52
C ASP A 261 -5.74 -7.93 -59.04
N ARG A 262 -6.09 -9.23 -59.14
CA ARG A 262 -7.34 -9.78 -58.63
C ARG A 262 -7.26 -10.12 -57.13
N LEU A 263 -6.08 -10.10 -56.53
CA LEU A 263 -5.84 -10.57 -55.18
C LEU A 263 -5.55 -9.42 -54.21
N VAL A 264 -5.98 -9.59 -52.98
CA VAL A 264 -5.63 -8.73 -51.85
C VAL A 264 -5.08 -9.60 -50.74
N VAL A 265 -3.93 -9.20 -50.18
CA VAL A 265 -3.39 -9.82 -48.98
C VAL A 265 -3.95 -9.09 -47.78
N LYS A 266 -4.74 -9.79 -46.97
CA LYS A 266 -5.35 -9.23 -45.76
C LYS A 266 -5.36 -10.26 -44.64
N PHE A 267 -5.79 -9.82 -43.46
CA PHE A 267 -6.05 -10.76 -42.37
C PHE A 267 -7.31 -11.59 -42.68
N SER A 268 -7.27 -12.89 -42.37
CA SER A 268 -8.44 -13.75 -42.52
C SER A 268 -9.47 -13.43 -41.42
N ARG A 269 -10.65 -12.91 -41.80
CA ARG A 269 -11.79 -12.72 -40.88
C ARG A 269 -12.44 -14.08 -40.61
N GLN A 270 -11.99 -14.81 -39.58
CA GLN A 270 -12.77 -15.94 -39.04
C GLN A 270 -13.42 -15.61 -37.71
N ALA A 271 -14.55 -16.29 -37.47
CA ALA A 271 -15.41 -16.18 -36.32
C ALA A 271 -14.67 -16.50 -35.01
N SER A 272 -15.13 -15.82 -33.96
CA SER A 272 -14.57 -15.66 -32.60
C SER A 272 -13.78 -16.84 -32.01
N LEU A 273 -12.98 -16.54 -30.98
CA LEU A 273 -12.27 -17.50 -30.13
C LEU A 273 -13.03 -18.78 -29.75
N VAL A 274 -14.37 -18.70 -29.66
CA VAL A 274 -15.26 -19.84 -29.42
C VAL A 274 -15.10 -20.93 -30.50
N ASP A 275 -14.91 -20.56 -31.75
CA ASP A 275 -14.74 -21.52 -32.86
C ASP A 275 -13.34 -22.13 -32.91
N SER A 276 -12.32 -21.42 -32.44
CA SER A 276 -10.98 -21.96 -32.23
C SER A 276 -10.97 -23.00 -31.12
N PHE A 277 -11.63 -22.72 -29.99
CA PHE A 277 -11.77 -23.68 -28.89
C PHE A 277 -12.59 -24.91 -29.32
N LYS A 278 -13.72 -24.73 -30.01
CA LYS A 278 -14.50 -25.86 -30.56
C LYS A 278 -13.65 -26.71 -31.50
N ARG A 279 -12.82 -26.11 -32.36
CA ARG A 279 -11.96 -26.88 -33.28
C ARG A 279 -10.90 -27.68 -32.53
N ILE A 280 -10.23 -27.08 -31.55
CA ILE A 280 -9.18 -27.77 -30.77
C ILE A 280 -9.74 -29.00 -30.03
N PHE A 281 -10.93 -28.88 -29.44
CA PHE A 281 -11.49 -29.94 -28.60
C PHE A 281 -12.46 -30.90 -29.31
N LEU A 282 -13.05 -30.53 -30.47
CA LEU A 282 -14.14 -31.30 -31.08
C LEU A 282 -13.93 -31.75 -32.53
N ARG A 283 -12.86 -31.33 -33.24
CA ARG A 283 -12.65 -31.77 -34.64
C ARG A 283 -11.18 -31.95 -35.01
N LYS A 284 -10.85 -33.05 -35.70
CA LYS A 284 -9.57 -33.19 -36.41
C LYS A 284 -9.49 -32.09 -37.48
N SER A 285 -8.55 -31.16 -37.34
CA SER A 285 -8.22 -30.17 -38.37
C SER A 285 -7.88 -30.86 -39.68
N LEU A 286 -8.45 -30.43 -40.80
CA LEU A 286 -8.06 -30.92 -42.11
C LEU A 286 -6.71 -30.27 -42.49
N PRO A 287 -5.67 -31.06 -42.80
CA PRO A 287 -4.36 -30.51 -43.17
C PRO A 287 -4.49 -29.63 -44.43
N GLY A 288 -3.98 -28.40 -44.35
CA GLY A 288 -3.87 -27.47 -45.49
C GLY A 288 -4.90 -26.33 -45.56
N ARG A 289 -5.99 -26.35 -44.78
CA ARG A 289 -7.03 -25.27 -44.79
C ARG A 289 -7.12 -24.42 -43.52
N ASP A 290 -6.30 -24.70 -42.51
CA ASP A 290 -6.40 -24.08 -41.17
C ASP A 290 -5.32 -23.03 -40.88
N PHE A 291 -4.69 -22.46 -41.91
CA PHE A 291 -3.72 -21.35 -41.76
C PHE A 291 -4.36 -19.98 -41.47
N ASN A 292 -5.68 -19.97 -41.26
CA ASN A 292 -6.46 -18.78 -40.92
C ASN A 292 -5.92 -18.20 -39.58
N ASN A 293 -5.70 -16.88 -39.56
CA ASN A 293 -5.30 -16.04 -38.41
C ASN A 293 -3.80 -15.68 -38.27
N VAL A 294 -2.97 -15.82 -39.31
CA VAL A 294 -1.61 -15.26 -39.28
C VAL A 294 -1.54 -14.06 -40.22
N PHE A 295 -1.51 -12.87 -39.65
CA PHE A 295 -1.11 -11.65 -40.34
C PHE A 295 0.08 -11.07 -39.58
N PHE A 296 1.24 -11.03 -40.22
CA PHE A 296 2.48 -10.52 -39.64
C PHE A 296 3.13 -9.56 -40.62
N ILE A 297 3.40 -8.33 -40.20
CA ILE A 297 4.16 -7.36 -40.98
C ILE A 297 5.40 -6.96 -40.20
N SER A 298 6.56 -7.03 -40.83
CA SER A 298 7.79 -6.46 -40.30
C SER A 298 8.52 -5.62 -41.34
N ASP A 299 9.14 -4.52 -40.92
CA ASP A 299 10.04 -3.70 -41.75
C ASP A 299 11.48 -4.26 -41.84
N SER A 300 11.61 -5.58 -41.67
CA SER A 300 12.88 -6.30 -41.56
C SER A 300 12.95 -7.51 -42.51
N ASP A 301 13.99 -8.34 -42.38
CA ASP A 301 14.12 -9.59 -43.13
C ASP A 301 13.50 -10.77 -42.36
N GLU A 302 13.38 -11.91 -43.04
CA GLU A 302 12.84 -13.16 -42.48
C GLU A 302 13.57 -13.60 -41.19
N ALA A 303 14.91 -13.53 -41.17
CA ALA A 303 15.70 -13.92 -40.02
C ALA A 303 15.39 -13.05 -38.79
N ARG A 304 15.21 -11.75 -38.97
CA ARG A 304 14.77 -10.84 -37.90
C ARG A 304 13.31 -11.06 -37.52
N ALA A 305 12.42 -11.33 -38.47
CA ALA A 305 11.04 -11.72 -38.19
C ALA A 305 10.96 -12.97 -37.30
N GLU A 306 11.72 -14.02 -37.65
CA GLU A 306 11.85 -15.22 -36.83
C GLU A 306 12.41 -14.87 -35.43
N GLY A 307 13.44 -14.04 -35.39
CA GLY A 307 14.04 -13.54 -34.16
C GLY A 307 13.02 -12.84 -33.26
N TYR A 308 12.13 -12.02 -33.81
CA TYR A 308 11.06 -11.34 -33.06
C TYR A 308 10.04 -12.33 -32.49
N ILE A 309 9.62 -13.34 -33.27
CA ILE A 309 8.71 -14.39 -32.79
C ILE A 309 9.34 -15.19 -31.64
N ARG A 310 10.59 -15.64 -31.80
CA ARG A 310 11.34 -16.38 -30.78
C ARG A 310 11.57 -15.54 -29.53
N LYS A 311 11.96 -14.28 -29.69
CA LYS A 311 12.12 -13.33 -28.57
C LYS A 311 10.81 -13.14 -27.82
N GLY A 312 9.68 -13.07 -28.54
CA GLY A 312 8.34 -13.02 -27.95
C GLY A 312 8.04 -14.24 -27.06
N ILE A 313 8.36 -15.46 -27.52
CA ILE A 313 8.23 -16.69 -26.72
C ILE A 313 9.05 -16.58 -25.42
N SER A 314 10.31 -16.17 -25.52
CA SER A 314 11.19 -16.06 -24.35
C SER A 314 10.70 -15.00 -23.35
N GLN A 315 10.23 -13.85 -23.84
CA GLN A 315 9.67 -12.80 -22.98
C GLN A 315 8.42 -13.27 -22.22
N ILE A 316 7.52 -13.99 -22.90
CA ILE A 316 6.29 -14.51 -22.27
C ILE A 316 6.61 -15.57 -21.23
N ARG A 317 7.59 -16.45 -21.50
CA ARG A 317 8.08 -17.40 -20.48
C ARG A 317 8.64 -16.69 -19.25
N LEU A 318 9.44 -15.65 -19.43
CA LEU A 318 10.00 -14.89 -18.31
C LEU A 318 8.90 -14.17 -17.50
N ALA A 319 8.01 -13.44 -18.18
CA ALA A 319 6.89 -12.77 -17.52
C ALA A 319 6.01 -13.76 -16.75
N SER A 320 5.80 -14.93 -17.33
CA SER A 320 5.01 -16.00 -16.72
C SER A 320 5.70 -16.66 -15.53
N ALA A 321 7.02 -16.81 -15.57
CA ALA A 321 7.77 -17.30 -14.41
C ALA A 321 7.66 -16.33 -13.23
N ILE A 322 7.80 -15.01 -13.47
CA ILE A 322 7.61 -13.98 -12.43
C ILE A 322 6.20 -14.05 -11.85
N TRP A 323 5.19 -14.11 -12.72
CA TRP A 323 3.79 -14.21 -12.29
C TRP A 323 3.52 -15.46 -11.48
N PHE A 324 4.02 -16.62 -11.94
CA PHE A 324 3.88 -17.88 -11.24
C PHE A 324 4.48 -17.82 -9.83
N VAL A 325 5.68 -17.25 -9.69
CA VAL A 325 6.32 -17.04 -8.37
C VAL A 325 5.48 -16.13 -7.48
N LEU A 326 4.93 -15.04 -8.00
CA LEU A 326 4.06 -14.14 -7.23
C LEU A 326 2.76 -14.82 -6.79
N SER A 327 2.14 -15.62 -7.66
CA SER A 327 0.95 -16.41 -7.33
C SER A 327 1.25 -17.48 -6.26
N LEU A 328 2.39 -18.17 -6.36
CA LEU A 328 2.84 -19.12 -5.34
C LEU A 328 3.16 -18.43 -4.01
N TYR A 329 3.79 -17.25 -4.06
CA TYR A 329 4.04 -16.45 -2.86
C TYR A 329 2.73 -16.07 -2.16
N LEU A 330 1.68 -15.76 -2.91
CA LEU A 330 0.36 -15.48 -2.34
C LEU A 330 -0.26 -16.72 -1.68
N LEU A 331 -0.13 -17.89 -2.30
CA LEU A 331 -0.57 -19.17 -1.71
C LEU A 331 0.23 -19.52 -0.44
N TRP A 332 1.53 -19.26 -0.46
CA TRP A 332 2.39 -19.52 0.69
C TRP A 332 2.10 -18.54 1.84
N SER A 333 1.98 -17.24 1.56
CA SER A 333 1.73 -16.23 2.59
C SER A 333 0.37 -16.43 3.26
N THR A 334 -0.65 -16.85 2.50
CA THR A 334 -1.96 -17.22 3.06
C THR A 334 -1.91 -18.44 3.94
N TYR A 335 -1.14 -19.47 3.55
CA TYR A 335 -0.91 -20.63 4.41
C TYR A 335 -0.22 -20.25 5.73
N GLN A 336 0.75 -19.32 5.68
CA GLN A 336 1.41 -18.83 6.90
C GLN A 336 0.48 -17.99 7.78
N LEU A 337 -0.35 -17.13 7.17
CA LEU A 337 -1.35 -16.34 7.87
C LEU A 337 -2.40 -17.22 8.56
N ASP A 338 -2.89 -18.26 7.89
CA ASP A 338 -3.86 -19.20 8.46
C ASP A 338 -3.25 -20.02 9.61
N ARG A 339 -1.97 -20.38 9.54
CA ARG A 339 -1.25 -20.96 10.69
C ARG A 339 -1.15 -20.01 11.87
N TYR A 340 -0.94 -18.72 11.63
CA TYR A 340 -0.91 -17.71 12.68
C TYR A 340 -2.31 -17.42 13.27
N GLU A 341 -3.34 -17.34 12.44
CA GLU A 341 -4.72 -17.06 12.88
C GLU A 341 -5.41 -18.27 13.50
N SER A 342 -5.18 -19.50 13.01
CA SER A 342 -5.74 -20.72 13.60
C SER A 342 -5.30 -20.94 15.05
N TRP A 343 -4.07 -20.56 15.40
CA TRP A 343 -3.65 -20.47 16.80
C TRP A 343 -4.43 -19.40 17.57
N ARG A 344 -4.61 -18.20 16.98
CA ARG A 344 -5.41 -17.13 17.58
C ARG A 344 -6.87 -17.56 17.84
N ILE A 345 -7.52 -18.22 16.89
CA ILE A 345 -8.89 -18.72 17.00
C ILE A 345 -9.00 -19.86 18.03
N LYS A 346 -7.98 -20.73 18.13
CA LYS A 346 -7.96 -21.85 19.09
C LYS A 346 -7.88 -21.37 20.54
N PHE A 347 -7.25 -20.23 20.79
CA PHE A 347 -7.12 -19.63 22.13
C PHE A 347 -8.12 -18.49 22.39
N TRP A 348 -8.59 -17.81 21.34
CA TRP A 348 -9.62 -16.76 21.37
C TRP A 348 -10.48 -16.82 20.11
N PRO A 349 -11.59 -17.60 20.12
CA PRO A 349 -12.50 -17.62 18.99
C PRO A 349 -13.17 -16.25 18.83
N ASN A 350 -12.97 -15.61 17.69
CA ASN A 350 -13.55 -14.34 17.24
C ASN A 350 -15.07 -14.39 16.99
N HIS A 351 -15.83 -15.15 17.77
CA HIS A 351 -17.27 -14.92 17.85
C HIS A 351 -17.52 -13.82 18.86
N TYR A 352 -18.12 -12.76 18.35
CA TYR A 352 -18.51 -11.55 19.06
C TYR A 352 -19.19 -11.85 20.40
N ALA A 353 -18.96 -10.90 21.32
CA ALA A 353 -19.35 -10.85 22.71
C ALA A 353 -20.87 -10.81 22.98
N THR A 354 -21.69 -11.61 22.30
CA THR A 354 -23.14 -11.65 22.55
C THR A 354 -23.59 -12.78 23.47
N ASP A 355 -22.68 -13.64 23.93
CA ASP A 355 -22.98 -14.65 24.94
C ASP A 355 -22.31 -14.30 26.29
N PRO A 356 -23.06 -13.72 27.25
CA PRO A 356 -22.58 -13.41 28.59
C PRO A 356 -22.08 -14.67 29.32
N GLN A 357 -22.66 -15.84 29.06
CA GLN A 357 -22.24 -17.08 29.73
C GLN A 357 -20.88 -17.54 29.23
N LEU A 358 -20.60 -17.39 27.93
CA LEU A 358 -19.31 -17.75 27.35
C LEU A 358 -18.18 -16.80 27.81
N SER A 359 -18.48 -15.51 28.00
CA SER A 359 -17.53 -14.58 28.62
C SER A 359 -17.28 -14.90 30.10
N ALA A 360 -18.33 -15.26 30.86
CA ALA A 360 -18.21 -15.66 32.26
C ALA A 360 -17.50 -17.02 32.45
N GLU A 361 -17.64 -17.95 31.51
CA GLU A 361 -16.89 -19.23 31.53
C GLU A 361 -15.43 -19.04 31.11
N ARG A 362 -15.15 -18.14 30.16
CA ARG A 362 -13.77 -17.76 29.79
C ARG A 362 -13.06 -17.05 30.95
N ILE A 363 -13.75 -16.16 31.66
CA ILE A 363 -13.25 -15.52 32.88
C ILE A 363 -13.09 -16.57 33.99
N ARG A 364 -14.03 -17.49 34.20
CA ARG A 364 -13.85 -18.59 35.16
C ARG A 364 -12.68 -19.51 34.83
N ARG A 365 -12.42 -19.79 33.55
CA ARG A 365 -11.22 -20.54 33.13
C ARG A 365 -9.96 -19.72 33.38
N PHE A 366 -9.98 -18.43 33.06
CA PHE A 366 -8.88 -17.49 33.31
C PHE A 366 -8.57 -17.33 34.81
N ASP A 367 -9.58 -17.15 35.67
CA ASP A 367 -9.48 -17.18 37.13
C ASP A 367 -8.90 -18.50 37.61
N SER A 368 -9.33 -19.63 37.02
CA SER A 368 -8.77 -20.94 37.37
C SER A 368 -7.29 -21.08 36.97
N TYR A 369 -6.82 -20.35 35.96
CA TYR A 369 -5.41 -20.34 35.55
C TYR A 369 -4.56 -19.36 36.37
N LEU A 370 -5.12 -18.23 36.80
CA LEU A 370 -4.49 -17.34 37.78
C LEU A 370 -4.32 -18.04 39.13
N TYR A 371 -5.38 -18.69 39.64
CA TYR A 371 -5.34 -19.40 40.93
C TYR A 371 -4.48 -20.68 40.92
N LYS A 372 -4.29 -21.34 39.77
CA LYS A 372 -3.49 -22.58 39.67
C LYS A 372 -2.04 -22.35 39.26
N GLY A 373 -1.61 -21.09 39.13
CA GLY A 373 -0.28 -20.74 38.65
C GLY A 373 -0.19 -20.89 37.13
N MET A 374 -0.38 -19.78 36.41
CA MET A 374 -0.22 -19.73 34.96
C MET A 374 1.25 -20.03 34.60
N PRO A 375 1.53 -20.94 33.64
CA PRO A 375 2.88 -21.15 33.16
C PRO A 375 3.47 -19.82 32.68
N GLN A 376 4.71 -19.52 33.06
CA GLN A 376 5.41 -18.26 32.79
C GLN A 376 5.33 -17.82 31.31
N ARG A 377 5.30 -18.78 30.38
CA ARG A 377 5.16 -18.55 28.93
C ARG A 377 3.81 -17.95 28.54
N ASP A 378 2.74 -18.36 29.19
CA ASP A 378 1.37 -17.93 28.88
C ASP A 378 1.10 -16.54 29.45
N PHE A 379 1.64 -16.23 30.64
CA PHE A 379 1.59 -14.89 31.23
C PHE A 379 2.37 -13.87 30.39
N THR A 380 3.58 -14.23 29.95
CA THR A 380 4.40 -13.42 29.03
C THR A 380 3.63 -13.08 27.74
N TYR A 381 2.89 -14.05 27.19
CA TYR A 381 2.12 -13.86 25.97
C TYR A 381 0.87 -13.00 26.20
N PHE A 382 0.21 -13.13 27.34
CA PHE A 382 -0.90 -12.27 27.76
C PHE A 382 -0.48 -10.82 27.88
N ILE A 383 0.61 -10.53 28.61
CA ILE A 383 1.10 -9.16 28.76
C ILE A 383 1.51 -8.58 27.40
N ARG A 384 2.18 -9.37 26.54
CA ARG A 384 2.47 -8.95 25.15
C ARG A 384 1.23 -8.63 24.33
N ILE A 385 0.12 -9.36 24.52
CA ILE A 385 -1.13 -9.09 23.82
C ILE A 385 -1.77 -7.80 24.34
N LEU A 386 -1.76 -7.57 25.65
CA LEU A 386 -2.19 -6.32 26.27
C LEU A 386 -1.38 -5.14 25.71
N THR A 387 -0.05 -5.21 25.74
CA THR A 387 0.81 -4.12 25.25
C THR A 387 0.73 -3.93 23.72
N SER A 388 0.59 -5.01 22.94
CA SER A 388 0.53 -4.92 21.46
C SER A 388 -0.83 -4.53 20.89
N ASN A 389 -1.94 -4.81 21.56
CA ASN A 389 -3.26 -4.37 21.10
C ASN A 389 -3.50 -2.87 21.36
N ILE A 390 -2.79 -2.26 22.32
CA ILE A 390 -3.02 -0.86 22.69
C ILE A 390 -2.24 0.12 21.80
N MET A 391 -1.10 -0.27 21.23
CA MET A 391 -0.31 0.60 20.33
C MET A 391 -0.89 0.77 18.90
N GLY A 392 -2.09 0.26 18.59
CA GLY A 392 -2.60 0.23 17.21
C GLY A 392 -4.10 0.42 17.00
N PHE A 393 -4.90 0.70 18.03
CA PHE A 393 -6.34 0.95 17.89
C PHE A 393 -6.74 2.23 18.63
N PRO A 394 -7.55 3.12 18.03
CA PRO A 394 -8.18 4.19 18.78
C PRO A 394 -9.16 3.57 19.76
N VAL A 395 -8.82 3.68 21.05
CA VAL A 395 -9.68 3.67 22.25
C VAL A 395 -11.09 3.12 22.01
N TYR A 396 -11.20 1.80 21.83
CA TYR A 396 -12.36 1.14 22.41
C TYR A 396 -12.10 1.15 23.91
N ARG A 397 -12.90 1.94 24.61
CA ARG A 397 -13.04 1.97 26.07
C ARG A 397 -13.51 0.59 26.51
N ILE A 398 -12.65 -0.41 26.44
CA ILE A 398 -12.87 -1.69 27.09
C ILE A 398 -12.78 -1.31 28.57
N GLN A 399 -13.92 -1.23 29.25
CA GLN A 399 -13.95 -1.17 30.71
C GLN A 399 -13.06 -2.30 31.20
N TYR A 400 -11.87 -1.96 31.68
CA TYR A 400 -10.97 -2.98 32.16
C TYR A 400 -11.54 -3.45 33.48
N LYS A 401 -11.80 -4.75 33.56
CA LYS A 401 -12.34 -5.30 34.79
C LYS A 401 -11.26 -5.23 35.88
N PRO A 402 -11.61 -5.02 37.16
CA PRO A 402 -10.65 -4.92 38.28
C PRO A 402 -9.64 -6.07 38.36
N GLU A 403 -9.98 -7.25 37.82
CA GLU A 403 -9.11 -8.42 37.75
C GLU A 403 -7.88 -8.20 36.86
N VAL A 404 -7.97 -7.34 35.84
CA VAL A 404 -6.82 -7.00 34.98
C VAL A 404 -5.81 -6.17 35.76
N VAL A 405 -6.28 -5.17 36.52
CA VAL A 405 -5.43 -4.36 37.39
C VAL A 405 -4.75 -5.26 38.43
N THR A 406 -5.51 -6.18 39.04
CA THR A 406 -4.97 -7.16 39.99
C THR A 406 -3.87 -8.03 39.35
N GLY A 407 -4.11 -8.59 38.17
CA GLY A 407 -3.12 -9.40 37.46
C GLY A 407 -1.86 -8.63 37.05
N LEU A 408 -1.99 -7.34 36.72
CA LEU A 408 -0.82 -6.48 36.46
C LEU A 408 -0.01 -6.22 37.74
N ILE A 409 -0.67 -5.96 38.87
CA ILE A 409 -0.03 -5.78 40.17
C ILE A 409 0.72 -7.06 40.58
N GLU A 410 0.12 -8.24 40.40
CA GLU A 410 0.78 -9.53 40.62
C GLU A 410 1.97 -9.73 39.68
N GLY A 411 1.82 -9.37 38.41
CA GLY A 411 2.87 -9.45 37.39
C GLY A 411 4.09 -8.60 37.73
N MET A 412 3.89 -7.41 38.31
CA MET A 412 4.97 -6.54 38.80
C MET A 412 5.79 -7.17 39.94
N GLN A 413 5.21 -8.10 40.69
CA GLN A 413 5.90 -8.78 41.79
C GLN A 413 6.61 -10.07 41.34
N TYR A 414 6.51 -10.42 40.06
CA TYR A 414 7.07 -11.66 39.55
C TYR A 414 8.61 -11.63 39.52
N LYS A 415 9.25 -12.78 39.81
CA LYS A 415 10.73 -12.88 39.83
C LYS A 415 11.37 -12.68 38.47
N ASN A 416 10.63 -12.92 37.39
CA ASN A 416 11.13 -12.73 36.04
C ASN A 416 11.05 -11.26 35.65
N GLU A 417 12.20 -10.67 35.34
CA GLU A 417 12.33 -9.24 35.06
C GLU A 417 11.49 -8.82 33.85
N TYR A 418 11.50 -9.60 32.77
CA TYR A 418 10.70 -9.30 31.58
C TYR A 418 9.20 -9.20 31.89
N ILE A 419 8.67 -10.15 32.66
CA ILE A 419 7.26 -10.16 33.06
C ILE A 419 6.92 -8.94 33.90
N ARG A 420 7.77 -8.63 34.88
CA ARG A 420 7.61 -7.49 35.77
C ARG A 420 7.60 -6.18 34.99
N ASP A 421 8.60 -5.98 34.13
CA ASP A 421 8.80 -4.77 33.36
C ASP A 421 7.66 -4.52 32.35
N GLU A 422 7.22 -5.58 31.66
CA GLU A 422 6.08 -5.50 30.77
C GLU A 422 4.75 -5.26 31.52
N SER A 423 4.63 -5.75 32.76
CA SER A 423 3.47 -5.48 33.61
C SER A 423 3.42 -4.01 34.04
N VAL A 424 4.58 -3.40 34.33
CA VAL A 424 4.69 -1.95 34.57
C VAL A 424 4.27 -1.17 33.33
N ARG A 425 4.81 -1.51 32.15
CA ARG A 425 4.45 -0.83 30.88
C ARG A 425 2.97 -0.92 30.55
N ALA A 426 2.41 -2.12 30.67
CA ALA A 426 0.98 -2.34 30.50
C ALA A 426 0.17 -1.51 31.51
N PHE A 427 0.65 -1.39 32.76
CA PHE A 427 -0.01 -0.58 33.77
C PHE A 427 0.03 0.91 33.45
N VAL A 428 1.17 1.49 33.02
CA VAL A 428 1.25 2.92 32.62
C VAL A 428 0.15 3.31 31.65
N ILE A 429 -0.02 2.47 30.63
CA ILE A 429 -0.99 2.66 29.56
C ILE A 429 -2.43 2.63 30.09
N ASN A 430 -2.71 1.75 31.07
CA ASN A 430 -4.04 1.57 31.64
C ASN A 430 -4.34 2.52 32.82
N ALA A 431 -3.34 2.96 33.57
CA ALA A 431 -3.49 3.81 34.75
C ALA A 431 -4.09 5.18 34.40
N ALA A 432 -3.98 5.62 33.15
CA ALA A 432 -4.65 6.82 32.63
C ALA A 432 -6.20 6.72 32.58
N LEU A 433 -6.77 5.53 32.86
CA LEU A 433 -8.21 5.26 32.72
C LEU A 433 -9.01 5.35 34.04
N GLU A 434 -8.40 5.77 35.16
CA GLU A 434 -9.06 5.89 36.48
C GLU A 434 -9.77 4.60 36.93
N GLU A 435 -9.22 3.43 36.59
CA GLU A 435 -9.87 2.14 36.86
C GLU A 435 -9.88 1.79 38.36
N PRO A 436 -10.97 1.19 38.89
CA PRO A 436 -11.04 0.74 40.28
C PRO A 436 -9.89 -0.21 40.65
N GLY A 437 -9.21 0.05 41.78
CA GLY A 437 -8.08 -0.74 42.27
C GLY A 437 -6.71 -0.31 41.75
N ALA A 438 -6.62 0.66 40.84
CA ALA A 438 -5.31 1.14 40.34
C ALA A 438 -4.43 1.74 41.44
N LEU A 439 -5.03 2.28 42.51
CA LEU A 439 -4.32 2.81 43.67
C LEU A 439 -3.55 1.72 44.44
N ASP A 440 -3.99 0.47 44.37
CA ASP A 440 -3.35 -0.67 45.03
C ASP A 440 -1.98 -1.00 44.39
N ALA A 441 -1.70 -0.47 43.20
CA ALA A 441 -0.39 -0.61 42.56
C ALA A 441 0.68 0.29 43.20
N ILE A 442 0.31 1.36 43.92
CA ILE A 442 1.26 2.36 44.45
C ILE A 442 2.32 1.73 45.36
N PRO A 443 1.97 0.90 46.36
CA PRO A 443 2.97 0.24 47.20
C PRO A 443 3.90 -0.68 46.40
N VAL A 444 3.38 -1.35 45.37
CA VAL A 444 4.15 -2.28 44.53
C VAL A 444 5.15 -1.53 43.66
N LEU A 445 4.70 -0.48 42.98
CA LEU A 445 5.56 0.40 42.19
C LEU A 445 6.64 1.06 43.07
N ASN A 446 6.30 1.50 44.29
CA ASN A 446 7.29 2.06 45.22
C ASN A 446 8.31 1.00 45.68
N ASN A 447 7.88 -0.23 45.97
CA ASN A 447 8.81 -1.31 46.33
C ASN A 447 9.80 -1.60 45.20
N LEU A 448 9.35 -1.61 43.94
CA LEU A 448 10.23 -1.75 42.78
C LEU A 448 11.31 -0.65 42.72
N LEU A 449 10.95 0.58 43.02
CA LEU A 449 11.88 1.72 43.11
C LEU A 449 12.86 1.62 44.30
N ILE A 450 12.45 0.99 45.40
CA ILE A 450 13.30 0.78 46.59
C ILE A 450 14.30 -0.35 46.36
N GLU A 451 13.89 -1.43 45.69
CA GLU A 451 14.78 -2.55 45.37
C GLU A 451 15.96 -2.14 44.48
N GLY A 452 15.83 -1.03 43.73
CA GLY A 452 16.92 -0.44 42.95
C GLY A 452 17.36 -1.29 41.76
N LYS A 453 16.51 -2.24 41.32
CA LYS A 453 16.81 -3.18 40.22
C LYS A 453 16.13 -2.81 38.90
N CYS A 454 15.32 -1.76 38.88
CA CYS A 454 14.63 -1.34 37.67
C CYS A 454 15.61 -0.62 36.74
N PRO A 455 15.64 -0.97 35.43
CA PRO A 455 16.35 -0.17 34.45
C PRO A 455 15.67 1.22 34.31
N ASP A 456 16.41 2.19 33.81
CA ASP A 456 16.00 3.60 33.74
C ASP A 456 14.67 3.79 32.99
N GLU A 457 14.43 3.00 31.94
CA GLU A 457 13.17 3.03 31.20
C GLU A 457 11.98 2.66 32.08
N ILE A 458 12.15 1.68 32.98
CA ILE A 458 11.09 1.23 33.88
C ILE A 458 10.88 2.20 35.03
N ILE A 459 11.95 2.84 35.52
CA ILE A 459 11.82 3.93 36.49
C ILE A 459 11.00 5.08 35.87
N SER A 460 11.28 5.43 34.61
CA SER A 460 10.56 6.44 33.85
C SER A 460 9.07 6.10 33.69
N ASP A 461 8.77 4.85 33.34
CA ASP A 461 7.41 4.30 33.28
C ASP A 461 6.70 4.38 34.66
N ILE A 462 7.40 4.09 35.75
CA ILE A 462 6.83 4.22 37.11
C ILE A 462 6.49 5.69 37.42
N MET A 463 7.33 6.66 37.06
CA MET A 463 7.04 8.08 37.25
C MET A 463 5.77 8.51 36.46
N LEU A 464 5.62 8.03 35.23
CA LEU A 464 4.41 8.24 34.42
C LEU A 464 3.18 7.62 35.07
N SER A 465 3.30 6.44 35.66
CA SER A 465 2.21 5.81 36.41
C SER A 465 1.78 6.66 37.59
N PHE A 466 2.73 7.18 38.39
CA PHE A 466 2.42 8.07 39.51
C PHE A 466 1.74 9.37 39.07
N ARG A 467 2.20 9.97 37.97
CA ARG A 467 1.53 11.12 37.34
C ARG A 467 0.07 10.81 37.02
N ASN A 468 -0.19 9.68 36.35
CA ASN A 468 -1.53 9.30 35.92
C ASN A 468 -2.46 8.98 37.11
N LEU A 469 -1.93 8.39 38.18
CA LEU A 469 -2.69 8.06 39.39
C LEU A 469 -3.03 9.30 40.23
N ARG A 470 -2.31 10.41 40.04
CA ARG A 470 -2.56 11.73 40.67
C ARG A 470 -2.63 11.66 42.20
N GLN A 471 -1.85 10.78 42.82
CA GLN A 471 -1.91 10.57 44.27
C GLN A 471 -0.84 11.36 45.03
N PRO A 472 -1.22 12.24 45.97
CA PRO A 472 -0.30 13.00 46.82
C PRO A 472 0.86 12.24 47.44
N GLN A 473 0.60 11.05 48.00
CA GLN A 473 1.63 10.27 48.69
C GLN A 473 2.80 9.87 47.78
N THR A 474 2.61 9.88 46.46
CA THR A 474 3.67 9.52 45.51
C THR A 474 4.73 10.60 45.36
N ILE A 475 4.47 11.84 45.79
CA ILE A 475 5.46 12.93 45.76
C ILE A 475 6.71 12.55 46.54
N GLU A 476 6.58 11.98 47.74
CA GLU A 476 7.71 11.52 48.55
C GLU A 476 8.57 10.48 47.83
N TYR A 477 7.95 9.59 47.04
CA TYR A 477 8.66 8.56 46.30
C TYR A 477 9.45 9.13 45.11
N MET A 478 8.93 10.18 44.48
CA MET A 478 9.51 10.80 43.30
C MET A 478 10.65 11.79 43.61
N LYS A 479 10.75 12.31 44.85
CA LYS A 479 11.75 13.33 45.22
C LYS A 479 13.18 12.96 44.85
N LYS A 480 13.59 11.73 45.16
CA LYS A 480 14.96 11.25 44.87
C LYS A 480 15.25 11.17 43.37
N TYR A 481 14.21 10.99 42.55
CA TYR A 481 14.32 10.86 41.10
C TYR A 481 14.43 12.19 40.36
N LEU A 482 14.18 13.32 41.03
CA LEU A 482 14.49 14.65 40.49
C LEU A 482 15.98 14.84 40.19
N ARG A 483 16.86 14.07 40.85
CA ARG A 483 18.32 14.10 40.63
C ARG A 483 18.86 12.83 39.98
N HIS A 484 17.99 12.03 39.37
CA HIS A 484 18.39 10.78 38.71
C HIS A 484 19.38 11.05 37.56
N PRO A 485 20.39 10.21 37.28
CA PRO A 485 21.31 10.42 36.16
C PRO A 485 20.58 10.34 34.81
N ASP A 486 19.63 9.40 34.68
CA ASP A 486 18.72 9.40 33.54
C ASP A 486 17.77 10.58 33.59
N LYS A 487 17.77 11.27 32.47
CA LYS A 487 17.08 12.51 32.16
C LYS A 487 15.57 12.36 31.94
N ASP A 488 15.11 11.26 31.35
CA ASP A 488 13.69 11.02 31.10
C ASP A 488 13.01 10.69 32.44
N VAL A 489 13.74 9.99 33.32
CA VAL A 489 13.36 9.81 34.73
C VAL A 489 13.21 11.14 35.46
N ARG A 490 14.20 12.05 35.38
CA ARG A 490 14.11 13.38 36.02
C ARG A 490 12.90 14.17 35.52
N TYR A 491 12.71 14.20 34.21
CA TYR A 491 11.60 14.89 33.58
C TYR A 491 10.26 14.36 34.06
N ASN A 492 10.01 13.05 33.94
CA ASN A 492 8.74 12.47 34.32
C ASN A 492 8.48 12.63 35.82
N ALA A 493 9.50 12.56 36.67
CA ALA A 493 9.36 12.86 38.10
C ALA A 493 8.97 14.32 38.35
N ALA A 494 9.62 15.28 37.70
CA ALA A 494 9.33 16.71 37.87
C ALA A 494 7.92 17.07 37.39
N THR A 495 7.52 16.57 36.21
CA THR A 495 6.17 16.77 35.66
C THR A 495 5.11 16.12 36.54
N ALA A 496 5.34 14.88 37.00
CA ALA A 496 4.42 14.17 37.88
C ALA A 496 4.17 14.93 39.19
N ILE A 497 5.24 15.39 39.85
CA ILE A 497 5.12 16.15 41.09
C ILE A 497 4.38 17.48 40.85
N GLY A 498 4.69 18.18 39.76
CA GLY A 498 3.99 19.41 39.39
C GLY A 498 2.48 19.20 39.24
N GLU A 499 2.08 18.26 38.37
CA GLU A 499 0.66 17.99 38.10
C GLU A 499 -0.11 17.58 39.36
N ILE A 500 0.47 16.69 40.19
CA ILE A 500 -0.15 16.29 41.46
C ILE A 500 -0.29 17.48 42.41
N ALA A 501 0.71 18.36 42.46
CA ALA A 501 0.67 19.55 43.30
C ALA A 501 -0.39 20.56 42.87
N ASP A 502 -0.63 20.70 41.57
CA ASP A 502 -1.69 21.57 41.05
C ASP A 502 -3.08 21.05 41.45
N ASP A 503 -3.33 19.77 41.17
CA ASP A 503 -4.59 19.10 41.50
C ASP A 503 -4.84 19.11 43.03
N SER A 504 -3.77 19.03 43.81
CA SER A 504 -3.84 18.93 45.28
C SER A 504 -3.63 20.26 46.00
N ARG A 505 -3.60 21.39 45.28
CA ARG A 505 -3.29 22.73 45.83
C ARG A 505 -4.16 23.09 47.04
N HIS A 506 -5.42 22.66 47.03
CA HIS A 506 -6.39 22.91 48.11
C HIS A 506 -6.38 21.83 49.21
N LEU A 507 -5.81 20.67 48.92
CA LEU A 507 -5.85 19.49 49.80
C LEU A 507 -4.61 19.38 50.68
N ILE A 508 -3.48 19.96 50.24
CA ILE A 508 -2.18 19.81 50.92
C ILE A 508 -1.56 21.18 51.13
N PRO A 509 -1.79 21.78 52.32
CA PRO A 509 -1.12 23.01 52.69
C PRO A 509 0.41 22.86 52.59
N GLY A 510 1.07 23.83 51.95
CA GLY A 510 2.53 23.85 51.79
C GLY A 510 3.09 23.04 50.60
N ILE A 511 2.25 22.40 49.79
CA ILE A 511 2.72 21.68 48.59
C ILE A 511 3.38 22.60 47.57
N TYR A 512 2.89 23.84 47.47
CA TYR A 512 3.47 24.89 46.62
C TYR A 512 4.87 25.29 47.09
N ASP A 513 5.05 25.50 48.39
CA ASP A 513 6.36 25.81 48.97
C ASP A 513 7.35 24.67 48.73
N TYR A 514 6.87 23.42 48.80
CA TYR A 514 7.65 22.24 48.50
C TYR A 514 8.09 22.19 47.02
N VAL A 515 7.15 22.36 46.07
CA VAL A 515 7.48 22.40 44.63
C VAL A 515 8.48 23.51 44.35
N GLN A 516 8.23 24.70 44.90
CA GLN A 516 9.10 25.86 44.74
C GLN A 516 10.52 25.62 45.28
N LYS A 517 10.65 24.96 46.43
CA LYS A 517 11.94 24.76 47.08
C LYS A 517 12.73 23.59 46.48
N GLU A 518 12.07 22.50 46.14
CA GLU A 518 12.74 21.23 45.84
C GLU A 518 12.65 20.82 44.36
N VAL A 519 11.58 21.19 43.65
CA VAL A 519 11.36 20.81 42.24
C VAL A 519 11.88 21.89 41.30
N MET A 520 11.61 23.16 41.61
CA MET A 520 12.00 24.27 40.73
C MET A 520 13.50 24.38 40.46
N PRO A 521 14.42 24.15 41.42
CA PRO A 521 15.84 24.15 41.12
C PRO A 521 16.22 23.14 40.04
N VAL A 522 15.60 21.96 40.03
CA VAL A 522 15.86 20.91 39.02
C VAL A 522 15.32 21.32 37.65
N ILE A 523 14.12 21.91 37.61
CA ILE A 523 13.56 22.45 36.35
C ILE A 523 14.45 23.57 35.80
N PHE A 524 15.01 24.42 36.67
CA PHE A 524 15.91 25.48 36.27
C PHE A 524 17.24 24.93 35.74
N GLU A 525 17.82 23.91 36.38
CA GLU A 525 18.99 23.21 35.85
C GLU A 525 18.72 22.61 34.46
N MET A 526 17.53 22.02 34.26
CA MET A 526 17.12 21.46 32.96
C MET A 526 17.00 22.50 31.84
N LEU A 527 16.67 23.76 32.15
CA LEU A 527 16.63 24.84 31.14
C LEU A 527 18.01 25.14 30.53
N TYR A 528 19.10 24.83 31.24
CA TYR A 528 20.46 25.04 30.75
C TYR A 528 20.98 23.84 29.94
N ASP A 529 20.27 22.71 29.97
CA ASP A 529 20.55 21.54 29.14
C ASP A 529 19.72 21.62 27.85
N LYS A 530 20.40 21.83 26.71
CA LYS A 530 19.77 21.93 25.38
C LYS A 530 18.95 20.71 24.98
N GLN A 531 19.12 19.58 25.65
CA GLN A 531 18.31 18.39 25.38
C GLN A 531 16.92 18.47 26.02
N TYR A 532 16.73 19.28 27.06
CA TYR A 532 15.54 19.30 27.92
C TYR A 532 14.91 20.68 28.10
N ASP A 533 15.44 21.69 27.42
CA ASP A 533 14.88 23.04 27.40
C ASP A 533 13.38 23.04 27.08
N THR A 534 12.93 22.25 26.10
CA THR A 534 11.52 22.09 25.73
C THR A 534 10.68 21.57 26.91
N GLN A 535 11.16 20.51 27.58
CA GLN A 535 10.48 19.85 28.67
C GLN A 535 10.37 20.75 29.91
N ALA A 536 11.48 21.42 30.25
CA ALA A 536 11.52 22.37 31.35
C ALA A 536 10.60 23.56 31.09
N LEU A 537 10.59 24.10 29.86
CA LEU A 537 9.65 25.13 29.44
C LEU A 537 8.20 24.65 29.51
N MET A 538 7.91 23.40 29.17
CA MET A 538 6.55 22.86 29.26
C MET A 538 6.06 22.82 30.72
N VAL A 539 6.90 22.40 31.66
CA VAL A 539 6.55 22.43 33.10
C VAL A 539 6.37 23.86 33.60
N LEU A 540 7.25 24.79 33.21
CA LEU A 540 7.10 26.21 33.56
C LEU A 540 5.85 26.86 32.95
N CYS A 541 5.40 26.38 31.80
CA CYS A 541 4.16 26.82 31.18
C CYS A 541 2.92 26.35 31.95
N LEU A 542 3.01 25.26 32.70
CA LEU A 542 1.95 24.81 33.61
C LEU A 542 1.94 25.62 34.91
N TYR A 543 3.10 26.12 35.34
CA TYR A 543 3.30 26.88 36.58
C TYR A 543 3.97 28.24 36.32
N PRO A 544 3.33 29.14 35.55
CA PRO A 544 3.94 30.38 35.14
C PRO A 544 4.40 31.23 36.33
N GLU A 545 3.65 31.26 37.44
CA GLU A 545 4.03 31.99 38.66
C GLU A 545 5.39 31.56 39.25
N MET A 546 5.77 30.30 39.06
CA MET A 546 7.04 29.76 39.55
C MET A 546 8.22 30.08 38.61
N ALA A 547 7.94 30.57 37.40
CA ALA A 547 8.96 30.90 36.41
C ALA A 547 9.65 32.25 36.65
N LYS A 548 9.16 33.07 37.60
CA LYS A 548 9.69 34.41 37.87
C LYS A 548 11.20 34.47 38.15
N PRO A 549 11.82 33.52 38.88
CA PRO A 549 13.27 33.53 39.10
C PRO A 549 14.09 33.31 37.82
N VAL A 550 13.52 32.71 36.77
CA VAL A 550 14.19 32.41 35.50
C VAL A 550 13.79 33.33 34.35
N THR A 551 13.09 34.44 34.62
CA THR A 551 12.74 35.45 33.62
C THR A 551 13.93 35.88 32.74
N PRO A 552 15.15 36.14 33.27
CA PRO A 552 16.30 36.48 32.41
C PRO A 552 16.66 35.35 31.42
N THR A 553 16.59 34.10 31.87
CA THR A 553 16.83 32.91 31.03
C THR A 553 15.76 32.78 29.95
N LEU A 554 14.48 32.99 30.29
CA LEU A 554 13.37 32.98 29.33
C LEU A 554 13.54 34.07 28.25
N ILE A 555 13.96 35.28 28.64
CA ILE A 555 14.26 36.37 27.70
C ILE A 555 15.41 35.99 26.77
N ASN A 556 16.44 35.31 27.27
CA ASN A 556 17.53 34.81 26.43
C ASN A 556 17.03 33.76 25.42
N ILE A 557 16.15 32.84 25.85
CA ILE A 557 15.57 31.78 25.00
C ILE A 557 14.78 32.37 23.82
N LEU A 558 14.15 33.54 23.97
CA LEU A 558 13.45 34.23 22.86
C LEU A 558 14.34 34.51 21.63
N ASN A 559 15.66 34.48 21.79
CA ASN A 559 16.64 34.72 20.73
C ASN A 559 17.35 33.43 20.27
N THR A 560 16.85 32.26 20.64
CA THR A 560 17.46 30.96 20.33
C THR A 560 16.67 30.18 19.26
N ASP A 561 16.32 28.92 19.52
CA ASP A 561 15.51 28.09 18.64
C ASP A 561 14.06 28.61 18.61
N GLU A 562 13.46 28.63 17.41
CA GLU A 562 12.14 29.22 17.20
C GLU A 562 11.05 28.50 18.00
N TYR A 563 11.16 27.18 18.18
CA TYR A 563 10.18 26.38 18.94
C TYR A 563 10.26 26.67 20.44
N LEU A 564 11.48 26.77 21.00
CA LEU A 564 11.68 27.12 22.41
C LEU A 564 11.23 28.55 22.72
N ALA A 565 11.49 29.46 21.79
CA ALA A 565 11.09 30.85 21.91
C ALA A 565 9.56 31.02 22.01
N VAL A 566 8.77 30.14 21.37
CA VAL A 566 7.31 30.13 21.52
C VAL A 566 6.89 29.89 22.97
N TRP A 567 7.43 28.83 23.60
CA TRP A 567 7.10 28.49 24.98
C TRP A 567 7.57 29.57 25.95
N ALA A 568 8.80 30.06 25.78
CA ALA A 568 9.33 31.14 26.60
C ALA A 568 8.48 32.43 26.50
N ALA A 569 8.03 32.79 25.28
CA ALA A 569 7.17 33.94 25.07
C ALA A 569 5.83 33.80 25.80
N ASN A 570 5.22 32.62 25.75
CA ASN A 570 3.96 32.35 26.44
C ASN A 570 4.10 32.40 27.96
N ILE A 571 5.17 31.81 28.53
CA ILE A 571 5.43 31.89 29.97
C ILE A 571 5.60 33.35 30.42
N LEU A 572 6.36 34.15 29.65
CA LEU A 572 6.53 35.58 29.93
C LEU A 572 5.22 36.37 29.87
N VAL A 573 4.32 36.02 28.95
CA VAL A 573 2.97 36.63 28.89
C VAL A 573 2.13 36.23 30.10
N GLN A 574 2.15 34.95 30.50
CA GLN A 574 1.39 34.44 31.64
C GLN A 574 1.89 34.96 33.00
N LEU A 575 3.18 35.29 33.11
CA LEU A 575 3.78 35.93 34.29
C LEU A 575 3.19 37.32 34.58
N GLY A 576 2.64 38.00 33.56
CA GLY A 576 1.92 39.26 33.72
C GLY A 576 2.56 40.45 32.98
N PRO A 577 2.04 41.68 33.17
CA PRO A 577 2.36 42.86 32.36
C PRO A 577 3.85 43.22 32.28
N GLY A 578 4.58 43.06 33.38
CA GLY A 578 5.99 43.45 33.46
C GLY A 578 6.87 42.60 32.55
N GLU A 579 6.70 41.29 32.67
CA GLU A 579 7.45 40.26 31.94
C GLU A 579 6.96 40.12 30.49
N ALA A 580 5.65 40.25 30.25
CA ALA A 580 5.03 40.14 28.94
C ALA A 580 5.62 41.11 27.90
N LYS A 581 6.04 42.31 28.35
CA LYS A 581 6.65 43.32 27.49
C LYS A 581 7.91 42.81 26.78
N ALA A 582 8.68 41.93 27.43
CA ALA A 582 9.90 41.36 26.86
C ALA A 582 9.62 40.39 25.69
N ALA A 583 8.43 39.77 25.65
CA ALA A 583 8.03 38.86 24.59
C ALA A 583 7.52 39.56 23.31
N VAL A 584 7.09 40.83 23.40
CA VAL A 584 6.45 41.56 22.29
C VAL A 584 7.28 41.61 21.01
N PRO A 585 8.61 41.89 21.02
CA PRO A 585 9.40 41.91 19.79
C PRO A 585 9.43 40.55 19.08
N PHE A 586 9.51 39.46 19.83
CA PHE A 586 9.46 38.10 19.28
C PHE A 586 8.07 37.79 18.73
N LEU A 587 7.02 38.05 19.49
CA LEU A 587 5.63 37.79 19.09
C LEU A 587 5.24 38.57 17.82
N ASN A 588 5.67 39.82 17.66
CA ASN A 588 5.43 40.60 16.43
C ASN A 588 6.10 39.98 15.20
N ARG A 589 7.33 39.45 15.34
CA ARG A 589 7.99 38.71 14.25
C ARG A 589 7.26 37.41 13.95
N MET A 590 6.88 36.65 14.99
CA MET A 590 6.16 35.39 14.88
C MET A 590 4.77 35.55 14.23
N ALA A 591 4.08 36.67 14.46
CA ALA A 591 2.82 37.02 13.81
C ALA A 591 2.94 37.20 12.28
N GLN A 592 4.16 37.39 11.78
CA GLN A 592 4.47 37.47 10.34
C GLN A 592 5.00 36.14 9.77
N SER A 593 5.11 35.09 10.58
CA SER A 593 5.59 33.77 10.15
C SER A 593 4.75 33.20 9.01
N GLN A 594 5.33 32.39 8.13
CA GLN A 594 4.57 31.67 7.09
C GLN A 594 3.75 30.51 7.67
N ASP A 595 4.11 30.02 8.86
CA ASP A 595 3.37 28.99 9.58
C ASP A 595 2.09 29.58 10.19
N SER A 596 0.94 29.00 9.84
CA SER A 596 -0.37 29.48 10.30
C SER A 596 -0.61 29.27 11.79
N GLN A 597 -0.07 28.20 12.39
CA GLN A 597 -0.18 27.94 13.82
C GLN A 597 0.64 28.97 14.60
N MET A 598 1.85 29.28 14.13
CA MET A 598 2.70 30.29 14.75
C MET A 598 2.06 31.69 14.71
N ARG A 599 1.48 32.09 13.57
CA ARG A 599 0.77 33.38 13.48
C ARG A 599 -0.40 33.47 14.45
N MET A 600 -1.22 32.41 14.52
CA MET A 600 -2.38 32.36 15.41
C MET A 600 -1.96 32.47 16.88
N TYR A 601 -0.94 31.70 17.28
CA TYR A 601 -0.43 31.70 18.65
C TYR A 601 0.17 33.05 19.05
N ALA A 602 0.94 33.66 18.14
CA ALA A 602 1.50 34.98 18.34
C ALA A 602 0.41 36.04 18.52
N GLN A 603 -0.63 36.00 17.69
CA GLN A 603 -1.75 36.94 17.76
C GLN A 603 -2.53 36.81 19.08
N GLN A 604 -2.80 35.58 19.52
CA GLN A 604 -3.46 35.32 20.81
C GLN A 604 -2.67 35.92 21.97
N ASN A 605 -1.35 35.69 22.02
CA ASN A 605 -0.49 36.23 23.06
C ASN A 605 -0.41 37.76 22.99
N LEU A 606 -0.27 38.35 21.80
CA LEU A 606 -0.28 39.81 21.62
C LEU A 606 -1.60 40.44 22.10
N ASP A 607 -2.73 39.77 21.89
CA ASP A 607 -4.02 40.28 22.37
C ASP A 607 -4.14 40.20 23.91
N ILE A 608 -3.54 39.19 24.56
CA ILE A 608 -3.39 39.15 26.01
C ILE A 608 -2.51 40.32 26.49
N VAL A 609 -1.38 40.57 25.83
CA VAL A 609 -0.50 41.70 26.19
C VAL A 609 -1.21 43.04 26.04
N LYS A 610 -2.02 43.24 24.99
CA LYS A 610 -2.83 44.46 24.82
C LYS A 610 -3.82 44.64 25.97
N LYS A 611 -4.45 43.56 26.45
CA LYS A 611 -5.38 43.63 27.59
C LYS A 611 -4.67 44.12 28.87
N TYR A 612 -3.40 43.79 29.05
CA TYR A 612 -2.61 44.33 30.17
C TYR A 612 -2.29 45.83 30.06
N GLN A 613 -2.42 46.44 28.88
CA GLN A 613 -2.12 47.85 28.62
C GLN A 613 -3.38 48.74 28.59
N LEU A 614 -4.56 48.15 28.76
CA LEU A 614 -5.81 48.91 28.94
C LEU A 614 -5.91 49.33 30.41
N PRO A 615 -6.11 50.64 30.69
CA PRO A 615 -6.20 51.16 32.06
C PRO A 615 -7.43 50.67 32.81
#